data_AF-I0WVZ7-F1
#
_entry.id   AF-I0WVZ7-F1
#
_cell.length_a   1.000
_cell.length_b   1.000
_cell.length_c   1.000
_cell.angle_alpha   90.00
_cell.angle_beta   90.00
_cell.angle_gamma   90.00
#
_symmetry.space_group_name_H-M   'P 1'
#
loop_
_entity.id
_entity.type
_entity.pdbx_description
1 polymer ?
#
loop_
_entity_poly.entity_id
_entity_poly.type
_entity_poly.pdbx_seq_one_letter_code
_entity_poly.pdbx_strand_id
1 'polypeptide(L)'
;RVARRLEKAHIAARVVDMRWLAPLPVHDILREAYATGRVLVVDETRSSGGVAEGVVTALIDEGFTGRLARVASEDSFIPLGDAALEVLLSEDTIEAAAIKLAQVS
;
A
#
# COMPACT_ATOMS: atom_id res chain seq x y z
N ARG A 1 7.36 3.08 10.27
CA ARG A 1 8.01 4.40 10.52
C ARG A 1 7.22 5.54 9.88
N VAL A 2 6.82 5.40 8.62
CA VAL A 2 5.95 6.36 7.89
C VAL A 2 4.69 6.79 8.66
N ALA A 3 3.96 5.87 9.31
CA ALA A 3 2.77 6.24 10.10
C ALA A 3 3.03 7.34 11.16
N ARG A 4 4.19 7.33 11.82
CA ARG A 4 4.58 8.39 12.78
C ARG A 4 4.91 9.72 12.10
N ARG A 5 5.34 9.69 10.84
CA ARG A 5 5.56 10.92 10.05
C ARG A 5 4.22 11.50 9.59
N LEU A 6 3.30 10.64 9.12
CA LEU A 6 1.94 11.02 8.77
C LEU A 6 1.17 11.64 9.95
N GLU A 7 1.34 11.12 11.16
CA GLU A 7 0.74 11.69 12.37
C GLU A 7 1.18 13.15 12.61
N LYS A 8 2.45 13.49 12.35
CA LYS A 8 2.94 14.88 12.42
C LYS A 8 2.32 15.79 11.36
N ALA A 9 1.86 15.22 10.26
CA ALA A 9 1.08 15.91 9.23
C ALA A 9 -0.43 15.86 9.49
N HIS A 10 -0.85 15.48 10.71
CA HIS A 10 -2.26 15.33 11.10
C HIS A 10 -3.05 14.29 10.29
N ILE A 11 -2.35 13.27 9.75
CA ILE A 11 -2.95 12.14 9.05
C ILE A 11 -2.87 10.90 9.95
N ALA A 12 -4.01 10.47 10.49
CA ALA A 12 -4.09 9.22 11.24
C ALA A 12 -4.13 8.03 10.27
N ALA A 13 -3.10 7.18 10.33
CA ALA A 13 -3.01 5.98 9.50
C ALA A 13 -3.12 4.71 10.35
N ARG A 14 -3.95 3.76 9.90
CA ARG A 14 -3.96 2.39 10.42
C ARG A 14 -3.04 1.53 9.57
N VAL A 15 -2.03 0.92 10.18
CA VAL A 15 -1.13 -0.02 9.49
C VAL A 15 -1.65 -1.44 9.73
N VAL A 16 -1.94 -2.15 8.65
CA VAL A 16 -2.44 -3.52 8.66
C VAL A 16 -1.38 -4.42 8.04
N ASP A 17 -0.91 -5.39 8.81
CA ASP A 17 -0.11 -6.50 8.30
C ASP A 17 -1.07 -7.65 7.96
N MET A 18 -1.10 -8.07 6.70
CA MET A 18 -1.97 -9.15 6.24
C MET A 18 -1.61 -10.51 6.84
N ARG A 19 -0.34 -10.71 7.23
CA ARG A 19 0.26 -11.95 7.78
C ARG A 19 0.20 -13.20 6.89
N TRP A 20 -0.74 -13.26 5.96
CA TRP A 20 -0.99 -14.41 5.10
C TRP A 20 -1.38 -13.96 3.69
N LEU A 21 -0.86 -14.65 2.67
CA LEU A 21 -1.03 -14.26 1.27
C LEU A 21 -1.96 -15.18 0.48
N ALA A 22 -2.04 -16.47 0.84
CA ALA A 22 -2.75 -17.46 0.05
C ALA A 22 -3.43 -18.53 0.94
N PRO A 23 -4.78 -18.56 1.01
CA PRO A 23 -5.71 -17.60 0.39
C PRO A 23 -5.59 -16.19 1.01
N LEU A 24 -5.93 -15.14 0.26
CA LEU A 24 -5.95 -13.78 0.80
C LEU A 24 -7.01 -13.66 1.92
N PRO A 25 -6.71 -12.95 3.03
CA PRO A 25 -7.67 -12.72 4.11
C PRO A 25 -8.67 -11.62 3.75
N VAL A 26 -9.49 -11.86 2.72
CA VAL A 26 -10.38 -10.85 2.10
C VAL A 26 -11.30 -10.16 3.11
N HIS A 27 -11.91 -10.92 4.02
CA HIS A 27 -12.80 -10.35 5.04
C HIS A 27 -12.09 -9.34 5.96
N ASP A 28 -10.86 -9.65 6.39
CA ASP A 28 -10.09 -8.74 7.24
C ASP A 28 -9.65 -7.50 6.46
N ILE A 29 -9.22 -7.67 5.21
CA ILE A 29 -8.87 -6.56 4.31
C ILE A 29 -10.05 -5.59 4.15
N LEU A 30 -11.25 -6.10 3.87
CA LEU A 30 -12.45 -5.28 3.72
C LEU A 30 -12.83 -4.56 5.01
N ARG A 31 -12.80 -5.25 6.16
CA ARG A 31 -13.10 -4.64 7.46
C ARG A 31 -12.23 -3.40 7.71
N GLU A 32 -10.93 -3.50 7.45
CA GLU A 32 -10.01 -2.39 7.66
C GLU A 32 -10.16 -1.29 6.60
N ALA A 33 -10.45 -1.68 5.35
CA ALA A 33 -10.71 -0.74 4.26
C ALA A 33 -11.92 0.16 4.54
N TYR A 34 -13.05 -0.44 4.94
CA TYR A 34 -14.28 0.29 5.25
C TYR A 34 -14.16 1.16 6.51
N ALA A 35 -13.31 0.80 7.47
CA ALA A 35 -13.09 1.61 8.67
C ALA A 35 -12.46 2.98 8.39
N THR A 36 -11.78 3.14 7.25
CA THR A 36 -11.07 4.38 6.89
C THR A 36 -11.57 5.03 5.59
N GLY A 37 -12.18 4.24 4.70
CA GLY A 37 -12.62 4.70 3.37
C GLY A 37 -11.47 5.07 2.43
N ARG A 38 -10.21 4.86 2.83
CA ARG A 38 -9.01 5.14 2.04
C ARG A 38 -7.96 4.07 2.28
N VAL A 39 -7.53 3.39 1.22
CA VAL A 39 -6.58 2.27 1.28
C VAL A 39 -5.35 2.58 0.43
N LEU A 40 -4.18 2.49 1.06
CA LEU A 40 -2.90 2.41 0.37
C LEU A 40 -2.36 1.00 0.54
N VAL A 41 -2.29 0.24 -0.56
CA VAL A 41 -1.62 -1.06 -0.59
C VAL A 41 -0.12 -0.85 -0.78
N VAL A 42 0.68 -1.44 0.10
CA VAL A 42 2.14 -1.32 0.10
C VAL A 42 2.72 -2.72 -0.12
N ASP A 43 3.48 -2.90 -1.19
CA ASP A 43 4.03 -4.20 -1.58
C ASP A 43 5.47 -4.04 -2.04
N GLU A 44 6.43 -4.64 -1.33
CA GLU A 44 7.86 -4.51 -1.65
C GLU A 44 8.23 -5.23 -2.97
N THR A 45 7.34 -6.09 -3.49
CA THR A 45 7.55 -6.76 -4.77
C THR A 45 7.42 -5.79 -5.94
N ARG A 46 7.17 -6.31 -7.14
CA ARG A 46 7.18 -5.55 -8.38
C ARG A 46 5.84 -4.87 -8.62
N SER A 47 5.88 -3.81 -9.41
CA SER A 47 4.67 -3.08 -9.81
C SER A 47 3.73 -3.98 -10.60
N SER A 48 4.27 -4.94 -11.34
CA SER A 48 3.53 -6.00 -12.01
C SER A 48 3.75 -7.38 -11.37
N GLY A 49 2.69 -8.20 -11.34
CA GLY A 49 2.73 -9.58 -10.86
C GLY A 49 2.93 -9.73 -9.35
N GLY A 50 2.80 -8.63 -8.61
CA GLY A 50 2.88 -8.58 -7.15
C GLY A 50 1.59 -8.99 -6.45
N VAL A 51 1.68 -9.17 -5.13
CA VAL A 51 0.54 -9.51 -4.26
C VAL A 51 -0.50 -8.39 -4.24
N ALA A 52 -0.06 -7.14 -4.38
CA ALA A 52 -0.92 -5.96 -4.39
C ALA A 52 -2.02 -6.05 -5.44
N GLU A 53 -1.78 -6.70 -6.58
CA GLU A 53 -2.80 -6.88 -7.63
C GLU A 53 -3.99 -7.70 -7.10
N GLY A 54 -3.73 -8.80 -6.39
CA GLY A 54 -4.77 -9.62 -5.78
C GLY A 54 -5.56 -8.89 -4.69
N VAL A 55 -4.88 -8.07 -3.89
CA VAL A 55 -5.52 -7.24 -2.84
C VAL A 55 -6.44 -6.19 -3.46
N VAL A 56 -5.96 -5.48 -4.50
CA VAL A 56 -6.74 -4.48 -5.22
C VAL A 56 -7.95 -5.11 -5.90
N THR A 57 -7.77 -6.25 -6.59
CA THR A 57 -8.85 -6.99 -7.23
C THR A 57 -9.90 -7.42 -6.21
N ALA A 58 -9.50 -8.00 -5.07
CA ALA A 58 -10.43 -8.42 -4.02
C ALA A 58 -11.25 -7.24 -3.46
N LEU A 59 -10.63 -6.06 -3.27
CA LEU A 59 -11.35 -4.87 -2.84
C LEU A 59 -12.40 -4.41 -3.87
N ILE A 60 -12.05 -4.44 -5.15
CA ILE A 60 -12.94 -4.02 -6.25
C ILE A 60 -14.09 -5.01 -6.43
N ASP A 61 -13.80 -6.31 -6.46
CA ASP A 61 -14.80 -7.38 -6.65
C ASP A 61 -15.85 -7.37 -5.52
N GLU A 62 -15.43 -7.02 -4.30
CA GLU A 62 -16.27 -6.92 -3.11
C GLU A 62 -16.90 -5.52 -2.93
N GLY A 63 -16.78 -4.65 -3.95
CA GLY A 63 -17.51 -3.40 -4.05
C GLY A 63 -16.99 -2.25 -3.17
N PHE A 64 -15.72 -2.27 -2.76
CA PHE A 64 -15.13 -1.15 -2.03
C PHE A 64 -15.13 0.13 -2.90
N THR A 65 -15.85 1.16 -2.45
CA THR A 65 -16.01 2.44 -3.17
C THR A 65 -15.12 3.57 -2.63
N GLY A 66 -14.33 3.28 -1.60
CA GLY A 66 -13.39 4.23 -1.04
C GLY A 66 -12.20 4.48 -1.98
N ARG A 67 -11.33 5.41 -1.58
CA ARG A 67 -10.15 5.72 -2.40
C ARG A 67 -9.11 4.63 -2.26
N LEU A 68 -8.53 4.24 -3.38
CA LEU A 68 -7.57 3.15 -3.45
C LEU A 68 -6.32 3.62 -4.21
N ALA A 69 -5.16 3.33 -3.66
CA ALA A 69 -3.87 3.48 -4.32
C ALA A 69 -2.97 2.30 -3.95
N ARG A 70 -1.94 2.06 -4.77
CA ARG A 70 -0.89 1.07 -4.49
C ARG A 70 0.49 1.65 -4.77
N VAL A 71 1.48 1.21 -4.01
CA VAL A 71 2.90 1.49 -4.25
C VAL A 71 3.70 0.20 -4.16
N ALA A 72 4.67 0.06 -5.06
CA ALA A 72 5.54 -1.09 -5.15
C ALA A 72 6.93 -0.71 -5.68
N SER A 73 7.86 -1.68 -5.69
CA SER A 73 9.17 -1.52 -6.31
C SER A 73 9.06 -1.50 -7.84
N GLU A 74 10.04 -0.92 -8.51
CA GLU A 74 10.10 -0.80 -9.97
C GLU A 74 10.22 -2.16 -10.67
N ASP A 75 9.65 -2.29 -11.87
CA ASP A 75 9.70 -3.49 -12.72
C ASP A 75 11.09 -3.69 -13.33
N SER A 76 12.03 -4.13 -12.48
CA SER A 76 13.45 -4.25 -12.82
C SER A 76 14.16 -5.33 -12.01
N PHE A 77 15.37 -5.68 -12.45
CA PHE A 77 16.28 -6.46 -11.61
C PHE A 77 16.75 -5.62 -10.42
N ILE A 78 17.13 -6.26 -9.31
CA ILE A 78 17.74 -5.55 -8.18
C ILE A 78 19.24 -5.39 -8.46
N PRO A 79 19.75 -4.17 -8.69
CA PRO A 79 21.17 -3.94 -8.85
C PRO A 79 21.90 -4.14 -7.51
N LEU A 80 23.23 -4.26 -7.58
CA LEU A 80 24.05 -4.50 -6.39
C LEU A 80 24.32 -3.21 -5.61
N GLY A 81 24.44 -3.35 -4.29
CA GLY A 81 24.81 -2.26 -3.39
C GLY A 81 23.75 -1.16 -3.35
N ASP A 82 24.19 0.08 -3.17
CA ASP A 82 23.31 1.24 -2.94
C ASP A 82 22.36 1.52 -4.11
N ALA A 83 22.71 1.08 -5.33
CA ALA A 83 21.84 1.21 -6.49
C ALA A 83 20.50 0.48 -6.31
N ALA A 84 20.40 -0.51 -5.41
CA ALA A 84 19.15 -1.19 -5.10
C ALA A 84 18.09 -0.22 -4.55
N LEU A 85 18.52 0.82 -3.84
CA LEU A 85 17.64 1.81 -3.23
C LEU A 85 16.85 2.65 -4.26
N GLU A 86 17.33 2.70 -5.50
CA GLU A 86 16.67 3.43 -6.60
C GLU A 86 15.49 2.68 -7.19
N VAL A 87 15.44 1.35 -7.02
CA VAL A 87 14.37 0.50 -7.59
C VAL A 87 13.47 -0.12 -6.53
N LEU A 88 13.94 -0.21 -5.28
CA LEU A 88 13.16 -0.75 -4.19
C LEU A 88 12.21 0.29 -3.61
N LEU A 89 11.03 -0.19 -3.19
CA LEU A 89 10.05 0.63 -2.50
C LEU A 89 10.66 1.28 -1.25
N SER A 90 10.53 2.60 -1.16
CA SER A 90 11.10 3.40 -0.07
C SER A 90 10.02 3.93 0.88
N GLU A 91 10.43 4.31 2.09
CA GLU A 91 9.54 4.97 3.06
C GLU A 91 9.02 6.32 2.53
N ASP A 92 9.84 7.04 1.75
CA ASP A 92 9.48 8.33 1.20
C ASP A 92 8.43 8.17 0.09
N THR A 93 8.51 7.12 -0.73
CA THR A 93 7.47 6.76 -1.70
C THR A 93 6.15 6.44 -1.01
N ILE A 94 6.18 5.65 0.08
CA ILE A 94 4.98 5.32 0.86
C ILE A 94 4.37 6.58 1.49
N GLU A 95 5.20 7.45 2.07
CA GLU A 95 4.77 8.70 2.68
C GLU A 95 4.09 9.63 1.67
N ALA A 96 4.74 9.89 0.53
CA ALA A 96 4.21 10.73 -0.53
C ALA A 96 2.86 10.20 -1.07
N ALA A 97 2.75 8.88 -1.29
CA ALA A 97 1.52 8.27 -1.75
C ALA A 97 0.39 8.37 -0.71
N ALA A 98 0.70 8.15 0.58
CA ALA A 98 -0.27 8.27 1.65
C ALA A 98 -0.79 9.71 1.81
N ILE A 99 0.10 10.70 1.74
CA ILE A 99 -0.27 12.13 1.77
C ILE A 99 -1.17 12.47 0.59
N LYS A 100 -0.78 12.08 -0.63
CA LYS A 100 -1.60 12.30 -1.84
C LYS A 100 -2.98 11.66 -1.71
N LEU A 101 -3.03 10.42 -1.21
CA LEU A 101 -4.28 9.70 -0.99
C LEU A 101 -5.18 10.40 0.04
N ALA A 102 -4.60 11.03 1.07
CA ALA A 102 -5.32 11.75 2.12
C ALA A 102 -5.82 13.15 1.70
N GLN A 103 -5.06 13.88 0.88
CA GLN A 103 -5.27 15.32 0.66
C GLN A 103 -6.28 15.70 -0.44
N VAL A 104 -6.71 14.78 -1.30
CA VAL A 104 -7.62 15.16 -2.40
C VAL A 104 -9.02 15.48 -1.85
N SER A 105 -9.60 16.61 -2.26
CA SER A 105 -10.97 17.03 -1.92
C SER A 105 -12.03 16.16 -2.57
#